data_AF-A0A6G4VMU8-F1
#
_entry.id   AF-A0A6G4VMU8-F1
#
_cell.length_a   1.000
_cell.length_b   1.000
_cell.length_c   1.000
_cell.angle_alpha   90.00
_cell.angle_beta   90.00
_cell.angle_gamma   90.00
#
_symmetry.space_group_name_H-M   'P 1'
#
loop_
_entity.id
_entity.type
_entity.pdbx_description
1 polymer ?
#
loop_
_entity_poly.entity_id
_entity_poly.type
_entity_poly.pdbx_seq_one_letter_code
_entity_poly.pdbx_strand_id
1 'polypeptide(L)'
;MRPDTSAEHVDHNAEAARLERTAGLYPEDAEHLLLQAAAHLELADARPQATTLYDRLLSSSSLENPHLVRALKAANLWEYGHEAEARAIIDGVRAASPRDPAPWVIVAESLESHDELEAAQETFTQGATLLLTDVTDPPYATHP
;
A
#
# COMPACT_ATOMS: atom_id res chain seq x y z
N MET A 1 2.82 0.62 34.09
CA MET A 1 3.85 0.90 33.08
C MET A 1 4.04 -0.38 32.29
N ARG A 2 3.44 -0.48 31.09
CA ARG A 2 3.67 -1.63 30.20
C ARG A 2 5.05 -1.42 29.57
N PRO A 3 5.93 -2.43 29.52
CA PRO A 3 7.21 -2.25 28.84
C PRO A 3 6.89 -2.06 27.36
N ASP A 4 7.40 -0.96 26.80
CA ASP A 4 7.43 -0.73 25.36
C ASP A 4 8.21 -1.87 24.71
N THR A 5 7.51 -2.86 24.16
CA THR A 5 8.11 -3.78 23.20
C THR A 5 8.48 -2.95 21.99
N SER A 6 9.75 -2.55 21.89
CA SER A 6 10.32 -1.97 20.68
C SER A 6 9.92 -2.84 19.49
N ALA A 7 9.44 -2.23 18.41
CA ALA A 7 9.07 -2.93 17.18
C ALA A 7 10.21 -3.81 16.63
N GLU A 8 11.46 -3.49 17.00
CA GLU A 8 12.68 -4.25 16.67
C GLU A 8 12.73 -5.67 17.24
N HIS A 9 11.89 -6.02 18.23
CA HIS A 9 11.86 -7.35 18.84
C HIS A 9 10.60 -8.16 18.55
N VAL A 10 9.75 -7.70 17.61
CA VAL A 10 8.54 -8.43 17.23
C VAL A 10 8.92 -9.55 16.27
N ASP A 11 8.51 -10.78 16.60
CA ASP A 11 8.50 -11.87 15.62
C ASP A 11 7.36 -11.59 14.62
N HIS A 12 7.71 -10.97 13.50
CA HIS A 12 6.76 -10.54 12.48
C HIS A 12 6.02 -11.71 11.83
N ASN A 13 6.63 -12.89 11.68
CA ASN A 13 5.94 -14.08 11.17
C ASN A 13 4.88 -14.56 12.17
N ALA A 14 5.22 -14.61 13.46
CA ALA A 14 4.27 -14.98 14.50
C ALA A 14 3.12 -13.97 14.62
N GLU A 15 3.42 -12.68 14.45
CA GLU A 15 2.41 -11.61 14.49
C GLU A 15 1.46 -11.67 13.29
N ALA A 16 1.97 -11.86 12.06
CA ALA A 16 1.14 -12.08 10.88
C ALA A 16 0.18 -13.26 11.08
N ALA A 17 0.69 -14.41 11.55
CA ALA A 17 -0.13 -15.59 11.83
C ALA A 17 -1.15 -15.38 12.96
N ARG A 18 -0.89 -14.47 13.91
CA ARG A 18 -1.86 -14.06 14.94
C ARG A 18 -2.98 -13.22 14.33
N LEU A 19 -2.62 -12.25 13.49
CA LEU A 19 -3.56 -11.36 12.82
C LEU A 19 -4.47 -12.12 11.86
N GLU A 20 -3.94 -13.06 11.07
CA GLU A 20 -4.75 -13.90 10.17
C GLU A 20 -5.78 -14.76 10.93
N ARG A 21 -5.39 -15.35 12.07
CA ARG A 21 -6.33 -16.08 12.93
C ARG A 21 -7.39 -15.15 13.49
N THR A 22 -7.01 -13.93 13.88
CA THR A 22 -7.94 -12.91 14.39
C THR A 22 -8.93 -12.46 13.32
N ALA A 23 -8.47 -12.28 12.08
CA ALA A 23 -9.33 -11.95 10.94
C ALA A 23 -10.38 -13.04 10.65
N GLY A 24 -10.06 -14.30 10.92
CA GLY A 24 -11.03 -15.40 10.85
C GLY A 24 -12.09 -15.38 11.96
N LEU A 25 -11.83 -14.70 13.08
CA LEU A 25 -12.77 -14.53 14.20
C LEU A 25 -13.64 -13.29 14.06
N TYR A 26 -13.14 -12.24 13.39
CA TYR A 26 -13.81 -10.96 13.18
C TYR A 26 -13.86 -10.61 11.69
N PRO A 27 -14.80 -11.19 10.91
CA PRO A 27 -14.91 -10.96 9.48
C PRO A 27 -15.12 -9.49 9.08
N GLU A 28 -15.76 -8.70 9.93
CA GLU A 28 -15.99 -7.27 9.77
C GLU A 28 -14.69 -6.45 9.75
N ASP A 29 -13.68 -6.91 10.49
CA ASP A 29 -12.37 -6.25 10.59
C ASP A 29 -11.31 -6.94 9.70
N ALA A 30 -11.72 -7.96 8.94
CA ALA A 30 -10.79 -8.85 8.26
C ALA A 30 -9.89 -8.12 7.24
N GLU A 31 -10.41 -7.12 6.53
CA GLU A 31 -9.60 -6.33 5.58
C GLU A 31 -8.41 -5.67 6.30
N HIS A 32 -8.68 -4.94 7.38
CA HIS A 32 -7.66 -4.24 8.14
C HIS A 32 -6.65 -5.20 8.77
N LEU A 33 -7.12 -6.28 9.39
CA LEU A 33 -6.27 -7.28 10.03
C LEU A 33 -5.38 -8.01 9.03
N LEU A 34 -5.89 -8.33 7.84
CA LEU A 34 -5.10 -8.99 6.80
C LEU A 34 -4.10 -8.04 6.12
N LEU A 35 -4.42 -6.75 5.98
CA LEU A 35 -3.45 -5.75 5.52
C LEU A 35 -2.29 -5.58 6.51
N GLN A 36 -2.59 -5.55 7.81
CA GLN A 36 -1.54 -5.55 8.84
C GLN A 36 -0.69 -6.83 8.82
N ALA A 37 -1.33 -7.99 8.62
CA ALA A 37 -0.61 -9.26 8.49
C ALA A 37 0.34 -9.24 7.28
N ALA A 38 -0.11 -8.73 6.14
CA ALA A 38 0.73 -8.57 4.95
C ALA A 38 1.93 -7.65 5.21
N ALA A 39 1.72 -6.50 5.86
CA ALA A 39 2.82 -5.60 6.24
C ALA A 39 3.85 -6.28 7.18
N HIS A 40 3.41 -7.13 8.10
CA HIS A 40 4.34 -7.93 8.91
C HIS A 40 5.11 -8.96 8.10
N LEU A 41 4.47 -9.62 7.13
CA LEU A 41 5.18 -10.53 6.22
C LEU A 41 6.20 -9.79 5.36
N GLU A 42 5.90 -8.57 4.93
CA GLU A 42 6.84 -7.69 4.23
C GLU A 42 8.08 -7.35 5.08
N LEU A 43 7.87 -6.95 6.34
CA LEU A 43 8.96 -6.68 7.29
C LEU A 43 9.79 -7.94 7.63
N ALA A 44 9.18 -9.12 7.52
CA ALA A 44 9.84 -10.41 7.70
C ALA A 44 10.54 -10.95 6.43
N ASP A 45 10.55 -10.17 5.34
CA ASP A 45 11.02 -10.57 4.00
C ASP A 45 10.28 -11.79 3.40
N ALA A 46 9.08 -12.07 3.92
CA ALA A 46 8.17 -13.12 3.43
C ALA A 46 7.27 -12.61 2.29
N ARG A 47 7.88 -11.91 1.32
CA ARG A 47 7.18 -11.18 0.24
C ARG A 47 6.16 -12.03 -0.56
N PRO A 48 6.44 -13.30 -0.93
CA PRO A 48 5.44 -14.13 -1.62
C PRO A 48 4.21 -14.47 -0.77
N GLN A 49 4.37 -14.57 0.55
CA GLN A 49 3.26 -14.80 1.47
C GLN A 49 2.38 -13.55 1.59
N ALA A 50 3.00 -12.36 1.66
CA ALA A 50 2.28 -11.10 1.58
C ALA A 50 1.46 -10.98 0.29
N THR A 51 2.04 -11.31 -0.88
CA THR A 51 1.32 -11.36 -2.17
C THR A 51 0.09 -12.26 -2.10
N THR A 52 0.21 -13.43 -1.47
CA THR A 52 -0.91 -14.37 -1.31
C THR A 52 -2.05 -13.76 -0.48
N LEU A 53 -1.73 -12.98 0.56
CA LEU A 53 -2.75 -12.26 1.33
C LEU A 53 -3.42 -11.14 0.52
N TYR A 54 -2.65 -10.40 -0.27
CA TYR A 54 -3.23 -9.39 -1.17
C TYR A 54 -4.14 -10.01 -2.22
N ASP A 55 -3.76 -11.15 -2.82
CA ASP A 55 -4.62 -11.87 -3.76
C ASP A 55 -5.91 -12.37 -3.11
N ARG A 56 -5.81 -12.89 -1.89
CA ARG A 56 -6.99 -13.28 -1.09
C ARG A 56 -7.91 -12.08 -0.85
N LEU A 57 -7.37 -10.94 -0.44
CA LEU A 57 -8.16 -9.71 -0.24
C LEU A 57 -8.84 -9.28 -1.54
N LEU A 58 -8.12 -9.25 -2.67
CA LEU A 58 -8.66 -8.85 -3.97
C LEU A 58 -9.70 -9.82 -4.54
N SER A 59 -9.71 -11.07 -4.08
CA SER A 59 -10.74 -12.06 -4.42
C SER A 59 -12.04 -11.90 -3.59
N SER A 60 -12.00 -11.10 -2.52
CA SER A 60 -13.16 -10.84 -1.67
C SER A 60 -14.15 -9.89 -2.35
N SER A 61 -15.45 -10.17 -2.24
CA SER A 61 -16.50 -9.36 -2.85
C SER A 61 -16.87 -8.09 -2.06
N SER A 62 -16.35 -7.91 -0.85
CA SER A 62 -16.73 -6.82 0.07
C SER A 62 -15.57 -5.90 0.44
N LEU A 63 -14.52 -5.86 -0.38
CA LEU A 63 -13.33 -5.06 -0.12
C LEU A 63 -13.66 -3.56 -0.18
N GLU A 64 -13.35 -2.83 0.88
CA GLU A 64 -13.62 -1.39 1.01
C GLU A 64 -12.68 -0.59 0.11
N ASN A 65 -11.38 -0.91 0.11
CA ASN A 65 -10.37 -0.13 -0.60
C ASN A 65 -9.60 -0.96 -1.64
N PRO A 66 -10.25 -1.43 -2.72
CA PRO A 66 -9.63 -2.33 -3.69
C PRO A 66 -8.47 -1.71 -4.48
N HIS A 67 -8.38 -0.38 -4.58
CA HIS A 67 -7.24 0.29 -5.21
C HIS A 67 -6.02 0.37 -4.29
N LEU A 68 -6.24 0.53 -2.97
CA LEU A 68 -5.16 0.53 -1.99
C LEU A 68 -4.49 -0.85 -1.94
N VAL A 69 -5.29 -1.92 -1.88
CA VAL A 69 -4.76 -3.29 -1.87
C VAL A 69 -3.96 -3.61 -3.14
N ARG A 70 -4.41 -3.13 -4.32
CA ARG A 70 -3.64 -3.27 -5.56
C ARG A 70 -2.31 -2.50 -5.52
N ALA A 71 -2.32 -1.26 -5.02
CA ALA A 71 -1.11 -0.46 -4.90
C ALA A 71 -0.09 -1.13 -3.97
N LEU A 72 -0.52 -1.60 -2.79
CA LEU A 72 0.32 -2.33 -1.84
C LEU A 72 0.85 -3.65 -2.44
N LYS A 73 0.01 -4.41 -3.15
CA LYS A 73 0.45 -5.61 -3.87
C LYS A 73 1.54 -5.30 -4.89
N ALA A 74 1.39 -4.23 -5.67
CA ALA A 74 2.37 -3.82 -6.67
C ALA A 74 3.70 -3.42 -6.02
N ALA A 75 3.66 -2.63 -4.95
CA ALA A 75 4.83 -2.28 -4.14
C ALA A 75 5.57 -3.54 -3.68
N ASN A 76 4.85 -4.46 -3.02
CA ASN A 76 5.41 -5.72 -2.56
C ASN A 76 6.00 -6.57 -3.69
N LEU A 77 5.33 -6.69 -4.84
CA LEU A 77 5.81 -7.44 -6.00
C LEU A 77 7.14 -6.93 -6.55
N TRP A 78 7.31 -5.61 -6.60
CA TRP A 78 8.54 -5.02 -7.13
C TRP A 78 9.75 -5.39 -6.26
N GLU A 79 9.58 -5.33 -4.93
CA GLU A 79 10.64 -5.61 -3.95
C GLU A 79 11.27 -7.02 -4.08
N TYR A 80 10.57 -8.00 -4.64
CA TYR A 80 11.11 -9.35 -4.85
C TYR A 80 11.21 -9.78 -6.31
N GLY A 81 11.31 -8.81 -7.23
CA GLY A 81 11.71 -9.06 -8.63
C GLY A 81 10.57 -9.32 -9.61
N HIS A 82 9.33 -9.00 -9.24
CA HIS A 82 8.15 -9.11 -10.13
C HIS A 82 7.77 -7.77 -10.77
N GLU A 83 8.77 -7.00 -11.19
CA GLU A 83 8.65 -5.65 -11.74
C GLU A 83 7.63 -5.53 -12.88
N ALA A 84 7.60 -6.46 -13.83
CA ALA A 84 6.66 -6.40 -14.95
C ALA A 84 5.19 -6.50 -14.50
N GLU A 85 4.91 -7.34 -13.51
CA GLU A 85 3.57 -7.45 -12.92
C GLU A 85 3.23 -6.23 -12.07
N ALA A 86 4.19 -5.75 -11.26
CA ALA A 86 4.05 -4.54 -10.47
C ALA A 86 3.68 -3.33 -11.35
N ARG A 87 4.41 -3.10 -12.45
CA ARG A 87 4.10 -2.00 -13.39
C ARG A 87 2.70 -2.13 -14.00
N ALA A 88 2.32 -3.33 -14.43
CA ALA A 88 0.98 -3.55 -14.99
C ALA A 88 -0.14 -3.22 -13.98
N ILE A 89 0.07 -3.56 -12.70
CA ILE A 89 -0.89 -3.21 -11.63
C ILE A 89 -0.88 -1.70 -11.37
N ILE A 90 0.29 -1.06 -11.33
CA ILE A 90 0.46 0.39 -11.16
C ILE A 90 -0.32 1.15 -12.24
N ASP A 91 -0.15 0.79 -13.51
CA ASP A 91 -0.87 1.39 -14.63
C ASP A 91 -2.38 1.21 -14.48
N GLY A 92 -2.82 0.02 -14.05
CA GLY A 92 -4.22 -0.26 -13.75
C GLY A 92 -4.79 0.61 -12.61
N VAL A 93 -4.02 0.83 -11.54
CA VAL A 93 -4.42 1.72 -10.43
C VAL A 93 -4.55 3.16 -10.91
N ARG A 94 -3.55 3.67 -11.64
CA ARG A 94 -3.56 5.04 -12.19
C ARG A 94 -4.73 5.26 -13.15
N ALA A 95 -4.97 4.30 -14.05
CA ALA A 95 -6.07 4.37 -15.01
C ALA A 95 -7.45 4.38 -14.33
N ALA A 96 -7.61 3.65 -13.22
CA ALA A 96 -8.85 3.63 -12.46
C ALA A 96 -9.17 4.96 -11.76
N SER A 97 -8.19 5.87 -11.64
CA SER A 97 -8.34 7.21 -11.06
C SER A 97 -9.00 7.21 -9.67
N PRO A 98 -8.41 6.50 -8.68
CA PRO A 98 -9.00 6.39 -7.34
C PRO A 98 -9.21 7.76 -6.70
N ARG A 99 -10.31 7.87 -5.95
CA ARG A 99 -10.71 9.09 -5.21
C ARG A 99 -10.15 9.15 -3.78
N ASP A 100 -9.39 8.15 -3.40
CA ASP A 100 -8.63 8.13 -2.16
C ASP A 100 -7.16 8.48 -2.47
N PRO A 101 -6.47 9.26 -1.61
CA PRO A 101 -5.07 9.61 -1.82
C PRO A 101 -4.09 8.45 -1.62
N ALA A 102 -4.37 7.48 -0.75
CA ALA A 102 -3.40 6.46 -0.36
C ALA A 102 -2.90 5.59 -1.53
N PRO A 103 -3.75 5.12 -2.48
CA PRO A 103 -3.27 4.40 -3.65
C PRO A 103 -2.27 5.21 -4.51
N TRP A 104 -2.49 6.52 -4.64
CA TRP A 104 -1.57 7.39 -5.40
C TRP A 104 -0.22 7.52 -4.72
N VAL A 105 -0.22 7.73 -3.41
CA VAL A 105 1.01 7.84 -2.61
C VAL A 105 1.81 6.55 -2.69
N ILE A 106 1.20 5.40 -2.42
CA ILE A 106 1.89 4.10 -2.45
C ILE A 106 2.48 3.83 -3.83
N VAL A 107 1.73 4.06 -4.91
CA VAL A 107 2.24 3.86 -6.28
C VAL A 107 3.42 4.78 -6.57
N ALA A 108 3.30 6.07 -6.24
CA ALA A 108 4.33 7.05 -6.54
C ALA A 108 5.61 6.82 -5.72
N GLU A 109 5.50 6.51 -4.42
CA GLU A 109 6.64 6.15 -3.57
C GLU A 109 7.30 4.85 -4.02
N SER A 110 6.53 3.87 -4.50
CA SER A 110 7.07 2.63 -5.07
C SER A 110 7.87 2.90 -6.34
N LEU A 111 7.40 3.81 -7.20
CA LEU A 111 8.14 4.23 -8.39
C LEU A 111 9.42 4.98 -7.99
N GLU A 112 9.33 5.88 -7.02
CA GLU A 112 10.47 6.65 -6.52
C GLU A 112 11.57 5.76 -5.92
N SER A 113 11.19 4.78 -5.08
CA SER A 113 12.15 3.86 -4.46
C SER A 113 12.88 2.94 -5.45
N HIS A 114 12.33 2.81 -6.66
CA HIS A 114 12.89 2.03 -7.76
C HIS A 114 13.46 2.90 -8.89
N ASP A 115 13.83 4.15 -8.58
CA ASP A 115 14.48 5.11 -9.49
C ASP A 115 13.63 5.55 -10.71
N GLU A 116 12.31 5.36 -10.68
CA GLU A 116 11.37 5.79 -11.72
C GLU A 116 10.84 7.21 -11.43
N LEU A 117 11.76 8.16 -11.22
CA LEU A 117 11.44 9.49 -10.66
C LEU A 117 10.45 10.31 -11.50
N GLU A 118 10.55 10.24 -12.83
CA GLU A 118 9.62 10.94 -13.73
C GLU A 118 8.20 10.37 -13.59
N ALA A 119 8.07 9.04 -13.61
CA ALA A 119 6.78 8.38 -13.42
C ALA A 119 6.20 8.61 -12.01
N ALA A 120 7.05 8.66 -10.98
CA ALA A 120 6.66 9.00 -9.62
C ALA A 120 6.07 10.43 -9.55
N GLN A 121 6.78 11.42 -10.11
CA GLN A 121 6.33 12.81 -10.16
C GLN A 121 5.01 12.96 -10.92
N GLU A 122 4.89 12.32 -12.09
CA GLU A 122 3.64 12.30 -12.86
C GLU A 122 2.49 11.71 -12.05
N THR A 123 2.73 10.60 -11.34
CA THR A 123 1.71 9.92 -10.52
C THR A 123 1.25 10.81 -9.36
N PHE A 124 2.17 11.42 -8.61
CA PHE A 124 1.83 12.38 -7.55
C PHE A 124 1.01 13.54 -8.10
N THR A 125 1.42 14.09 -9.25
CA THR A 125 0.77 15.24 -9.88
C THR A 125 -0.63 14.89 -10.37
N GLN A 126 -0.80 13.72 -10.97
CA GLN A 126 -2.09 13.21 -11.41
C GLN A 126 -3.04 13.05 -10.23
N GLY A 127 -2.60 12.39 -9.16
CA GLY A 127 -3.38 12.21 -7.94
C GLY A 127 -3.76 13.54 -7.30
N ALA A 128 -2.80 14.45 -7.11
CA ALA A 128 -3.05 15.77 -6.54
C ALA A 128 -4.07 16.57 -7.39
N THR A 129 -3.90 16.60 -8.71
CA THR A 129 -4.82 17.31 -9.63
C THR A 129 -6.23 16.73 -9.59
N LEU A 130 -6.37 15.41 -9.46
CA LEU A 130 -7.67 14.75 -9.38
C LEU A 130 -8.40 15.03 -8.05
N LEU A 131 -7.65 15.06 -6.94
CA LEU A 131 -8.19 15.11 -5.59
C LEU A 131 -8.36 16.53 -5.04
N LEU A 132 -7.49 17.45 -5.43
CA LEU A 132 -7.51 18.86 -4.99
C LEU A 132 -8.30 19.71 -6.00
N THR A 133 -9.62 19.56 -6.00
CA THR A 133 -10.51 20.45 -6.76
C THR A 133 -10.82 21.71 -5.95
N ASP A 134 -10.85 22.87 -6.61
CA ASP A 134 -11.26 24.17 -6.02
C ASP A 134 -10.38 24.69 -4.87
N VAL A 135 -9.12 24.23 -4.78
CA VAL A 135 -8.14 24.75 -3.82
C VAL A 135 -7.46 25.99 -4.40
N THR A 136 -7.41 27.08 -3.63
CA THR A 136 -6.67 28.27 -4.03
C THR A 136 -5.17 28.01 -3.87
N ASP A 137 -4.37 28.33 -4.90
CA ASP A 137 -2.92 28.20 -4.81
C ASP A 137 -2.39 28.94 -3.56
N PRO A 138 -1.58 28.29 -2.72
CA PRO A 138 -0.95 28.97 -1.61
C PRO A 138 -0.01 30.05 -2.16
N PRO A 139 0.07 31.22 -1.50
CA PRO A 139 0.96 32.29 -1.95
C PRO A 139 2.41 31.80 -1.96
N TYR A 140 3.12 32.04 -3.06
CA TYR A 140 4.54 31.71 -3.17
C TYR A 140 5.34 32.45 -2.08
N ALA A 141 6.12 31.70 -1.32
CA ALA A 141 7.08 32.28 -0.39
C ALA A 141 8.18 33.00 -1.18
N THR A 142 8.11 34.32 -1.24
CA THR A 142 9.23 35.14 -1.71
C THR A 142 10.24 35.25 -0.57
N HIS A 143 11.31 34.46 -0.63
CA HIS A 143 12.43 34.66 0.27
C HIS A 143 13.20 35.93 -0.14
N PRO A 144 13.63 36.78 0.83
CA PRO A 144 14.45 37.96 0.57
C PRO A 144 15.89 37.61 0.13
#